data_AF-A0A830HAQ0-F1
#
_entry.id   AF-A0A830HAQ0-F1
#
_cell.length_a   1.000
_cell.length_b   1.000
_cell.length_c   1.000
_cell.angle_alpha   90.00
_cell.angle_beta   90.00
_cell.angle_gamma   90.00
#
_symmetry.space_group_name_H-M   'P 1'
#
loop_
_entity.id
_entity.type
_entity.pdbx_description
1 polymer ?
#
loop_
_entity_poly.entity_id
_entity_poly.type
_entity_poly.pdbx_seq_one_letter_code
_entity_poly.pdbx_strand_id
1 'polypeptide(L)'
;MSCYPQALREANINPGSEARAGLQNLTNTAYPYGMNHGGASAVQGMMMQGGLPSHTNNNTSQSGAHAAFAAAYDTSGPTPNVYASVENAHMPTHASMPAQTNAPHVVSLGASSEQHYHHHHHHAQQQQQQQQQPPPPPPPPPNATTPHAAMTTSHSGAYVRAFDDTSGQPLLADSSILEELRRNGHVIVDLMDAYRSKLSAMQNKINGSLMAKRDRILRQLARVQAKKDEVTYHRQATERARTAALQEHVESLRSAERLKLLLLARDHEELSRDVDHIQRFIAEVASCSSTNDPVHFLTQFRALDDACERLCAKPFKEGEIAVDVKADGGASIAPPNLSTNAPASSAQQPQPPMDAAEELKDLQQRHAALKRLLAAKDEMIWHLLDERKGRGAVTDALLDEANGRLDGMHRTCVDLYAAATELKAKVTGVVGEVPAMPEAPKHIKRPPPAAPPPALAALLADAGNGA
;
A
#
# COMPACT_ATOMS: atom_id res chain seq x y z
N MET A 1 -58.45 2.31 -27.78
CA MET A 1 -58.19 3.26 -26.68
C MET A 1 -57.09 2.66 -25.81
N SER A 2 -56.01 3.29 -25.36
CA SER A 2 -55.34 4.57 -25.73
C SER A 2 -54.01 4.63 -24.95
N CYS A 3 -52.82 5.00 -25.45
CA CYS A 3 -52.30 5.19 -26.82
C CYS A 3 -50.74 5.10 -26.81
N TYR A 4 -50.10 5.01 -27.98
CA TYR A 4 -48.64 5.15 -28.18
C TYR A 4 -48.24 6.63 -28.33
N PRO A 5 -46.97 7.04 -28.07
CA PRO A 5 -45.83 6.94 -29.03
C PRO A 5 -44.52 6.47 -28.34
N GLN A 6 -43.48 5.90 -28.96
CA GLN A 6 -42.94 5.85 -30.34
C GLN A 6 -42.42 7.19 -30.92
N ALA A 7 -41.17 7.53 -30.57
CA ALA A 7 -40.33 8.46 -31.33
C ALA A 7 -38.88 7.95 -31.37
N LEU A 8 -38.43 7.53 -32.56
CA LEU A 8 -37.03 7.27 -32.90
C LEU A 8 -36.39 8.58 -33.38
N ARG A 9 -35.17 8.91 -32.94
CA ARG A 9 -34.19 9.59 -33.81
C ARG A 9 -32.73 9.61 -33.29
N GLU A 10 -31.87 8.95 -34.06
CA GLU A 10 -30.56 9.42 -34.54
C GLU A 10 -29.58 10.10 -33.54
N ALA A 11 -28.60 9.33 -33.05
CA ALA A 11 -27.28 9.84 -32.67
C ALA A 11 -26.20 8.75 -32.83
N ASN A 12 -25.92 8.36 -34.07
CA ASN A 12 -24.80 7.47 -34.40
C ASN A 12 -23.52 8.31 -34.57
N ILE A 13 -22.65 8.34 -33.56
CA ILE A 13 -21.33 8.97 -33.66
C ILE A 13 -20.27 7.92 -33.34
N ASN A 14 -19.56 7.53 -34.40
CA ASN A 14 -18.44 6.60 -34.39
C ASN A 14 -17.15 7.41 -34.64
N PRO A 15 -16.26 7.55 -33.64
CA PRO A 15 -14.84 7.76 -33.84
C PRO A 15 -14.15 6.40 -33.63
N GLY A 16 -13.57 5.79 -34.65
CA GLY A 16 -12.61 6.45 -35.53
C GLY A 16 -11.24 5.83 -35.26
N SER A 17 -11.12 4.55 -35.61
CA SER A 17 -9.86 3.82 -35.61
C SER A 17 -8.96 4.36 -36.71
N GLU A 18 -7.84 5.02 -36.37
CA GLU A 18 -6.63 5.06 -37.21
C GLU A 18 -5.44 5.72 -36.47
N ALA A 19 -4.24 5.53 -37.02
CA ALA A 19 -2.97 6.17 -36.63
C ALA A 19 -2.35 5.83 -35.26
N ARG A 20 -1.77 4.62 -35.13
CA ARG A 20 -0.40 4.49 -34.56
C ARG A 20 0.34 3.21 -34.98
N ALA A 21 0.75 3.16 -36.24
CA ALA A 21 1.89 2.34 -36.64
C ALA A 21 3.18 3.17 -36.48
N GLY A 22 4.26 2.55 -36.00
CA GLY A 22 5.61 3.10 -36.07
C GLY A 22 6.04 3.99 -34.90
N LEU A 23 6.61 3.37 -33.86
CA LEU A 23 7.97 3.71 -33.44
C LEU A 23 8.59 2.50 -32.73
N GLN A 24 9.71 2.03 -33.28
CA GLN A 24 10.44 0.86 -32.80
C GLN A 24 11.30 1.23 -31.58
N ASN A 25 11.71 0.19 -30.86
CA ASN A 25 12.91 0.12 -30.00
C ASN A 25 13.87 1.32 -30.03
N LEU A 26 14.23 1.83 -28.84
CA LEU A 26 15.64 2.13 -28.52
C LEU A 26 15.85 2.27 -27.00
N THR A 27 17.02 1.80 -26.56
CA THR A 27 17.69 2.06 -25.27
C THR A 27 17.00 1.64 -23.96
N ASN A 28 17.27 0.39 -23.59
CA ASN A 28 17.69 0.07 -22.22
C ASN A 28 18.82 1.00 -21.77
N THR A 29 18.70 1.63 -20.60
CA THR A 29 19.83 2.14 -19.81
C THR A 29 19.62 1.82 -18.34
N ALA A 30 20.23 0.73 -17.89
CA ALA A 30 20.31 0.39 -16.47
C ALA A 30 21.30 1.32 -15.76
N TYR A 31 20.85 1.97 -14.68
CA TYR A 31 21.72 2.70 -13.76
C TYR A 31 21.87 1.92 -12.44
N PRO A 32 23.03 1.31 -12.16
CA PRO A 32 23.30 0.71 -10.86
C PRO A 32 23.80 1.79 -9.88
N TYR A 33 22.93 2.25 -8.97
CA TYR A 33 23.38 3.05 -7.84
C TYR A 33 24.03 2.14 -6.78
N GLY A 34 25.35 2.09 -6.79
CA GLY A 34 26.14 1.40 -5.78
C GLY A 34 26.08 2.12 -4.44
N MET A 35 25.43 1.49 -3.45
CA MET A 35 25.57 1.85 -2.04
C MET A 35 26.91 1.36 -1.52
N ASN A 36 27.90 2.25 -1.34
CA ASN A 36 29.01 1.96 -0.43
C ASN A 36 29.73 3.23 0.05
N HIS A 37 29.60 3.55 1.34
CA HIS A 37 30.67 4.13 2.17
C HIS A 37 30.33 3.91 3.64
N GLY A 38 30.85 2.82 4.22
CA GLY A 38 30.90 2.65 5.66
C GLY A 38 31.95 3.58 6.27
N GLY A 39 31.54 4.43 7.20
CA GLY A 39 32.43 5.25 8.02
C GLY A 39 32.46 4.72 9.46
N ALA A 40 33.40 3.83 9.77
CA ALA A 40 33.60 3.38 11.14
C ALA A 40 34.28 4.48 11.97
N SER A 41 33.71 4.84 13.11
CA SER A 41 34.38 5.63 14.14
C SER A 41 34.42 4.81 15.43
N ALA A 42 35.63 4.41 15.84
CA ALA A 42 35.87 3.66 17.06
C ALA A 42 36.38 4.61 18.14
N VAL A 43 35.70 4.63 19.30
CA VAL A 43 36.20 5.26 20.53
C VAL A 43 35.99 4.34 21.72
N GLN A 44 37.04 3.57 22.02
CA GLN A 44 37.67 3.39 23.33
C GLN A 44 36.81 3.35 24.61
N GLY A 45 36.88 2.22 25.34
CA GLY A 45 36.51 2.07 26.76
C GLY A 45 35.18 1.34 26.99
N MET A 46 35.01 0.46 28.00
CA MET A 46 35.91 0.02 29.09
C MET A 46 35.79 -1.50 29.31
N MET A 47 36.79 -2.07 29.99
CA MET A 47 36.88 -3.50 30.33
C MET A 47 35.96 -3.88 31.49
N MET A 48 35.42 -5.12 31.49
CA MET A 48 35.38 -5.99 32.68
C MET A 48 35.43 -7.47 32.25
N GLN A 49 36.02 -8.32 33.11
CA GLN A 49 36.44 -9.69 32.80
C GLN A 49 35.48 -10.77 33.35
N GLY A 50 35.59 -11.99 32.79
CA GLY A 50 35.02 -13.24 33.33
C GLY A 50 33.89 -13.81 32.47
N GLY A 51 33.91 -15.08 32.04
CA GLY A 51 34.93 -16.12 32.18
C GLY A 51 34.68 -17.27 31.18
N LEU A 52 35.77 -17.94 30.78
CA LEU A 52 35.85 -19.07 29.83
C LEU A 52 35.42 -20.43 30.45
N PRO A 53 35.47 -21.58 29.74
CA PRO A 53 35.20 -21.88 28.31
C PRO A 53 34.38 -23.19 28.10
N SER A 54 34.08 -23.57 26.85
CA SER A 54 34.44 -24.90 26.29
C SER A 54 34.01 -25.12 24.82
N HIS A 55 34.94 -25.60 23.98
CA HIS A 55 34.81 -26.64 22.93
C HIS A 55 33.69 -26.62 21.85
N THR A 56 33.88 -27.01 20.57
CA THR A 56 35.02 -27.10 19.61
C THR A 56 34.47 -27.42 18.19
N ASN A 57 35.33 -27.36 17.15
CA ASN A 57 35.18 -27.85 15.75
C ASN A 57 34.24 -27.03 14.82
N ASN A 58 34.66 -26.53 13.65
CA ASN A 58 35.51 -27.02 12.52
C ASN A 58 34.83 -28.04 11.58
N ASN A 59 34.44 -27.57 10.39
CA ASN A 59 34.88 -28.01 9.04
C ASN A 59 33.77 -27.75 7.98
N THR A 60 34.02 -27.65 6.66
CA THR A 60 35.15 -27.18 5.82
C THR A 60 34.75 -27.43 4.35
N SER A 61 35.16 -26.56 3.42
CA SER A 61 35.11 -26.73 1.93
C SER A 61 33.72 -26.76 1.28
N GLN A 62 33.44 -25.93 0.26
CA GLN A 62 33.98 -25.93 -1.11
C GLN A 62 33.69 -27.22 -1.91
N SER A 63 32.75 -27.14 -2.86
CA SER A 63 33.10 -27.11 -4.30
C SER A 63 31.89 -26.62 -5.10
N GLY A 64 32.12 -26.11 -6.31
CA GLY A 64 31.06 -25.89 -7.29
C GLY A 64 31.56 -26.29 -8.66
N ALA A 65 30.67 -26.78 -9.52
CA ALA A 65 30.87 -26.79 -10.96
C ALA A 65 29.55 -27.01 -11.71
N HIS A 66 29.41 -26.23 -12.78
CA HIS A 66 28.55 -26.40 -13.96
C HIS A 66 28.12 -27.83 -14.32
N ALA A 67 26.86 -27.96 -14.74
CA ALA A 67 26.56 -28.24 -16.16
C ALA A 67 25.08 -27.93 -16.48
N ALA A 68 24.83 -27.42 -17.68
CA ALA A 68 23.48 -27.32 -18.24
C ALA A 68 23.28 -28.43 -19.27
N PHE A 69 22.09 -29.02 -19.35
CA PHE A 69 21.55 -29.51 -20.61
C PHE A 69 20.02 -29.45 -20.61
N ALA A 70 19.43 -29.35 -21.80
CA ALA A 70 18.02 -29.01 -22.01
C ALA A 70 17.24 -30.18 -22.64
N ALA A 71 15.90 -30.00 -22.69
CA ALA A 71 14.94 -30.77 -23.49
C ALA A 71 14.75 -32.26 -23.08
N ALA A 72 13.59 -32.88 -23.30
CA ALA A 72 12.25 -32.38 -23.60
C ALA A 72 11.22 -33.38 -23.02
N TYR A 73 9.97 -32.93 -22.83
CA TYR A 73 8.86 -33.86 -22.64
C TYR A 73 8.52 -34.49 -23.99
N ASP A 74 8.47 -35.81 -24.05
CA ASP A 74 7.80 -36.55 -25.11
C ASP A 74 6.91 -37.63 -24.51
N THR A 75 5.81 -37.93 -25.20
CA THR A 75 4.64 -38.62 -24.68
C THR A 75 4.23 -39.75 -25.63
N SER A 76 4.47 -41.01 -25.27
CA SER A 76 3.75 -42.13 -25.88
C SER A 76 3.83 -43.45 -25.12
N GLY A 77 2.65 -43.99 -24.80
CA GLY A 77 2.34 -45.40 -25.08
C GLY A 77 2.73 -46.49 -24.06
N PRO A 78 2.13 -47.69 -24.16
CA PRO A 78 1.70 -48.39 -22.96
C PRO A 78 2.11 -49.87 -22.83
N THR A 79 2.31 -50.31 -21.57
CA THR A 79 2.18 -51.72 -21.06
C THR A 79 3.19 -52.77 -21.61
N PRO A 80 3.34 -53.98 -21.00
CA PRO A 80 2.60 -54.57 -19.87
C PRO A 80 3.43 -55.18 -18.71
N ASN A 81 2.76 -55.29 -17.56
CA ASN A 81 2.70 -56.44 -16.64
C ASN A 81 3.97 -57.31 -16.40
N VAL A 82 4.58 -57.19 -15.21
CA VAL A 82 5.45 -58.22 -14.63
C VAL A 82 5.04 -58.50 -13.19
N TYR A 83 4.65 -59.74 -12.92
CA TYR A 83 4.47 -60.28 -11.56
C TYR A 83 5.84 -60.48 -10.89
N ALA A 84 5.99 -60.02 -9.65
CA ALA A 84 7.00 -60.53 -8.72
C ALA A 84 6.46 -60.41 -7.28
N SER A 85 6.37 -61.55 -6.59
CA SER A 85 5.85 -61.66 -5.22
C SER A 85 6.98 -61.71 -4.18
N VAL A 86 6.59 -61.71 -2.89
CA VAL A 86 7.39 -62.09 -1.68
C VAL A 86 8.48 -61.04 -1.32
N GLU A 87 8.53 -60.43 -0.13
CA GLU A 87 8.72 -61.07 1.19
C GLU A 87 8.20 -60.28 2.41
N ASN A 88 8.14 -61.00 3.54
CA ASN A 88 7.59 -60.57 4.83
C ASN A 88 8.50 -59.60 5.61
N ALA A 89 7.92 -58.62 6.31
CA ALA A 89 8.56 -57.95 7.44
C ALA A 89 7.57 -57.56 8.56
N HIS A 90 7.54 -58.40 9.60
CA HIS A 90 7.24 -58.13 11.01
C HIS A 90 6.69 -56.73 11.42
N MET A 91 5.48 -56.73 11.99
CA MET A 91 4.98 -55.68 12.88
C MET A 91 5.23 -56.07 14.35
N PRO A 92 5.81 -55.19 15.19
CA PRO A 92 5.78 -55.34 16.64
C PRO A 92 4.55 -54.64 17.25
N THR A 93 3.64 -55.41 17.82
CA THR A 93 2.56 -54.92 18.67
C THR A 93 3.08 -54.52 20.04
N HIS A 94 3.05 -53.23 20.37
CA HIS A 94 3.05 -52.78 21.77
C HIS A 94 2.14 -51.57 21.98
N ALA A 95 1.22 -51.71 22.94
CA ALA A 95 0.27 -50.67 23.32
C ALA A 95 0.84 -49.71 24.35
N SER A 96 0.44 -48.44 24.27
CA SER A 96 0.15 -47.62 25.46
C SER A 96 -0.68 -46.39 25.07
N MET A 97 -1.88 -46.25 25.64
CA MET A 97 -2.68 -45.03 25.54
C MET A 97 -2.57 -44.21 26.83
N PRO A 98 -2.22 -42.92 26.77
CA PRO A 98 -2.59 -41.96 27.80
C PRO A 98 -4.00 -41.39 27.51
N ALA A 99 -4.87 -41.39 28.53
CA ALA A 99 -6.19 -40.78 28.41
C ALA A 99 -6.09 -39.25 28.29
N GLN A 100 -6.55 -38.67 27.18
CA GLN A 100 -6.74 -37.23 27.05
C GLN A 100 -8.08 -36.80 27.65
N THR A 101 -8.03 -36.05 28.75
CA THR A 101 -9.17 -35.30 29.25
C THR A 101 -9.42 -34.08 28.38
N ASN A 102 -10.51 -34.08 27.61
CA ASN A 102 -10.95 -32.92 26.83
C ASN A 102 -11.39 -31.78 27.75
N ALA A 103 -10.55 -30.75 27.87
CA ALA A 103 -10.93 -29.43 28.37
C ALA A 103 -10.85 -28.43 27.20
N PRO A 104 -11.90 -27.63 26.92
CA PRO A 104 -11.90 -26.71 25.79
C PRO A 104 -10.99 -25.50 26.08
N HIS A 105 -9.77 -25.52 25.53
CA HIS A 105 -8.88 -24.36 25.54
C HIS A 105 -9.42 -23.30 24.58
N VAL A 106 -10.12 -22.30 25.11
CA VAL A 106 -10.47 -21.08 24.38
C VAL A 106 -9.19 -20.29 24.11
N VAL A 107 -8.68 -20.37 22.87
CA VAL A 107 -7.50 -19.62 22.45
C VAL A 107 -7.88 -18.15 22.24
N SER A 108 -7.64 -17.33 23.28
CA SER A 108 -7.88 -15.89 23.22
C SER A 108 -6.80 -15.19 22.39
N LEU A 109 -7.02 -15.06 21.09
CA LEU A 109 -6.19 -14.27 20.16
C LEU A 109 -6.47 -12.76 20.29
N GLY A 110 -6.34 -12.23 21.51
CA GLY A 110 -6.80 -10.89 21.88
C GLY A 110 -5.80 -10.07 22.71
N ALA A 111 -4.48 -10.15 22.45
CA ALA A 111 -3.47 -9.50 23.29
C ALA A 111 -2.24 -8.98 22.51
N SER A 112 -2.41 -7.95 21.66
CA SER A 112 -1.26 -7.21 21.10
C SER A 112 -1.51 -5.73 20.72
N SER A 113 -2.76 -5.22 20.84
CA SER A 113 -3.09 -3.84 20.49
C SER A 113 -2.75 -2.80 21.59
N GLU A 114 -2.84 -3.19 22.87
CA GLU A 114 -2.77 -2.23 23.99
C GLU A 114 -1.37 -1.64 24.23
N GLN A 115 -0.30 -2.35 23.88
CA GLN A 115 1.06 -1.89 24.17
C GLN A 115 1.47 -0.65 23.34
N HIS A 116 0.87 -0.44 22.16
CA HIS A 116 1.22 0.72 21.32
C HIS A 116 0.59 2.03 21.84
N TYR A 117 -0.62 1.96 22.42
CA TYR A 117 -1.27 3.12 23.04
C TYR A 117 -0.52 3.62 24.28
N HIS A 118 0.02 2.72 25.10
CA HIS A 118 0.80 3.09 26.28
C HIS A 118 2.05 3.90 25.94
N HIS A 119 2.76 3.55 24.87
CA HIS A 119 3.99 4.25 24.47
C HIS A 119 3.70 5.68 24.00
N HIS A 120 2.60 5.89 23.27
CA HIS A 120 2.25 7.23 22.78
C HIS A 120 1.76 8.15 23.92
N HIS A 121 1.06 7.61 24.92
CA HIS A 121 0.61 8.38 26.08
C HIS A 121 1.78 8.85 26.96
N HIS A 122 2.78 7.98 27.16
CA HIS A 122 3.98 8.32 27.95
C HIS A 122 4.82 9.45 27.29
N HIS A 123 4.88 9.50 25.96
CA HIS A 123 5.60 10.57 25.25
C HIS A 123 4.85 11.91 25.33
N ALA A 124 3.51 11.90 25.24
CA ALA A 124 2.68 13.10 25.41
C ALA A 124 2.79 13.70 26.82
N GLN A 125 2.82 12.86 27.86
CA GLN A 125 2.99 13.31 29.24
C GLN A 125 4.37 13.96 29.48
N GLN A 126 5.42 13.45 28.83
CA GLN A 126 6.77 14.03 28.93
C GLN A 126 6.89 15.40 28.25
N GLN A 127 6.13 15.65 27.16
CA GLN A 127 6.06 16.99 26.55
C GLN A 127 5.33 18.02 27.43
N GLN A 128 4.33 17.60 28.21
CA GLN A 128 3.66 18.52 29.16
C GLN A 128 4.59 18.93 30.31
N GLN A 129 5.47 18.04 30.79
CA GLN A 129 6.45 18.39 31.83
C GLN A 129 7.49 19.41 31.35
N GLN A 130 7.89 19.36 30.07
CA GLN A 130 8.82 20.36 29.51
C GLN A 130 8.18 21.76 29.37
N GLN A 131 6.85 21.85 29.19
CA GLN A 131 6.15 23.15 29.15
C GLN A 131 5.95 23.79 30.53
N GLN A 132 6.20 23.06 31.63
CA GLN A 132 6.12 23.61 33.00
C GLN A 132 7.47 24.14 33.51
N GLN A 133 8.57 23.98 32.76
CA GLN A 133 9.81 24.68 33.11
C GLN A 133 9.64 26.18 32.81
N PRO A 134 9.86 27.07 33.80
CA PRO A 134 9.83 28.52 33.54
C PRO A 134 10.88 28.85 32.47
N PRO A 135 10.58 29.75 31.52
CA PRO A 135 11.51 30.08 30.46
C PRO A 135 12.84 30.56 31.06
N PRO A 136 13.99 30.13 30.52
CA PRO A 136 15.29 30.56 31.05
C PRO A 136 15.37 32.09 31.01
N PRO A 137 15.98 32.72 32.02
CA PRO A 137 16.08 34.18 32.08
C PRO A 137 16.77 34.71 30.81
N PRO A 138 16.29 35.84 30.25
CA PRO A 138 16.89 36.38 29.04
C PRO A 138 18.38 36.67 29.26
N PRO A 139 19.25 36.40 28.26
CA PRO A 139 20.66 36.68 28.40
C PRO A 139 20.88 38.16 28.70
N PRO A 140 21.87 38.52 29.55
CA PRO A 140 22.14 39.91 29.88
C PRO A 140 22.46 40.70 28.61
N PRO A 141 21.97 41.94 28.47
CA PRO A 141 22.27 42.75 27.30
C PRO A 141 23.79 42.95 27.17
N PRO A 142 24.36 42.85 25.96
CA PRO A 142 25.79 43.05 25.77
C PRO A 142 26.16 44.47 26.20
N ASN A 143 27.16 44.60 27.08
CA ASN A 143 27.62 45.88 27.59
C ASN A 143 28.07 46.80 26.45
N ALA A 144 27.22 47.77 26.12
CA ALA A 144 27.53 48.84 25.18
C ALA A 144 28.47 49.85 25.86
N THR A 145 29.77 49.54 25.90
CA THR A 145 30.81 50.44 26.38
C THR A 145 31.99 50.46 25.41
N THR A 146 31.68 50.74 24.14
CA THR A 146 32.65 51.16 23.13
C THR A 146 32.50 52.67 22.94
N PRO A 147 33.46 53.51 23.38
CA PRO A 147 33.39 54.94 23.12
C PRO A 147 33.55 55.18 21.61
N HIS A 148 32.49 55.68 20.96
CA HIS A 148 32.57 56.08 19.57
C HIS A 148 33.55 57.26 19.43
N ALA A 149 34.69 56.99 18.78
CA ALA A 149 35.60 58.04 18.35
C ALA A 149 34.86 59.02 17.42
N ALA A 150 34.85 60.29 17.79
CA ALA A 150 34.24 61.35 16.98
C ALA A 150 35.07 61.55 15.70
N MET A 151 34.65 60.94 14.59
CA MET A 151 35.18 61.27 13.26
C MET A 151 34.61 62.60 12.80
N THR A 152 35.28 63.69 13.18
CA THR A 152 35.07 65.01 12.59
C THR A 152 35.66 65.06 11.18
N THR A 153 34.89 64.65 10.17
CA THR A 153 35.25 64.83 8.75
C THR A 153 34.98 66.26 8.30
N SER A 154 36.02 67.10 8.36
CA SER A 154 35.98 68.48 7.90
C SER A 154 36.11 68.62 6.38
N HIS A 155 35.04 69.11 5.75
CA HIS A 155 35.03 70.02 4.59
C HIS A 155 35.39 69.48 3.20
N SER A 156 34.37 69.13 2.41
CA SER A 156 34.19 69.54 0.99
C SER A 156 32.87 68.98 0.45
N GLY A 157 31.85 69.83 0.23
CA GLY A 157 30.52 69.42 -0.22
C GLY A 157 29.72 68.67 0.87
N ALA A 158 28.81 69.36 1.54
CA ALA A 158 28.01 68.78 2.62
C ALA A 158 26.80 68.00 2.07
N TYR A 159 27.07 66.90 1.35
CA TYR A 159 26.04 65.98 0.87
C TYR A 159 25.21 65.46 2.03
N VAL A 160 23.91 65.76 2.01
CA VAL A 160 22.96 65.27 2.99
C VAL A 160 22.54 63.86 2.59
N ARG A 161 22.63 62.92 3.54
CA ARG A 161 22.14 61.56 3.37
C ARG A 161 20.67 61.51 3.71
N ALA A 162 19.83 61.42 2.69
CA ALA A 162 18.38 61.37 2.85
C ALA A 162 17.80 60.10 2.21
N PHE A 163 16.52 59.85 2.42
CA PHE A 163 15.77 58.80 1.74
C PHE A 163 14.50 59.41 1.16
N ASP A 164 14.28 59.23 -0.14
CA ASP A 164 13.01 59.60 -0.76
C ASP A 164 12.05 58.42 -0.69
N ASP A 165 11.02 58.55 0.14
CA ASP A 165 10.04 57.48 0.36
C ASP A 165 9.09 57.30 -0.84
N THR A 166 9.04 58.30 -1.73
CA THR A 166 8.25 58.29 -2.97
C THR A 166 8.85 57.36 -4.03
N SER A 167 10.17 57.47 -4.27
CA SER A 167 10.90 56.58 -5.19
C SER A 167 11.43 55.31 -4.53
N GLY A 168 11.49 55.28 -3.19
CA GLY A 168 12.01 54.16 -2.42
C GLY A 168 13.54 54.02 -2.49
N GLN A 169 14.26 55.10 -2.81
CA GLN A 169 15.72 55.10 -3.00
C GLN A 169 16.46 55.97 -1.97
N PRO A 170 17.68 55.58 -1.54
CA PRO A 170 18.56 56.45 -0.77
C PRO A 170 19.13 57.55 -1.67
N LEU A 171 19.18 58.78 -1.16
CA LEU A 171 19.71 59.95 -1.83
C LEU A 171 20.97 60.45 -1.13
N LEU A 172 21.99 60.77 -1.93
CA LEU A 172 23.19 61.49 -1.51
C LEU A 172 23.27 62.76 -2.36
N ALA A 173 22.73 63.86 -1.85
CA ALA A 173 22.55 65.08 -2.63
C ALA A 173 22.82 66.34 -1.79
N ASP A 174 23.14 67.45 -2.46
CA ASP A 174 23.19 68.76 -1.83
C ASP A 174 21.79 69.20 -1.37
N SER A 175 21.72 70.03 -0.34
CA SER A 175 20.47 70.48 0.28
C SER A 175 19.52 71.19 -0.70
N SER A 176 20.06 71.88 -1.71
CA SER A 176 19.27 72.51 -2.78
C SER A 176 18.45 71.51 -3.60
N ILE A 177 19.05 70.35 -3.94
CA ILE A 177 18.40 69.29 -4.72
C ILE A 177 17.30 68.62 -3.86
N LEU A 178 17.54 68.44 -2.56
CA LEU A 178 16.52 67.91 -1.64
C LEU A 178 15.33 68.86 -1.50
N GLU A 179 15.55 70.18 -1.46
CA GLU A 179 14.48 71.18 -1.45
C GLU A 179 13.72 71.24 -2.79
N GLU A 180 14.40 71.08 -3.93
CA GLU A 180 13.75 70.99 -5.24
C GLU A 180 12.87 69.75 -5.35
N LEU A 181 13.37 68.57 -4.93
CA LEU A 181 12.58 67.35 -4.86
C LEU A 181 11.38 67.48 -3.92
N ARG A 182 11.53 68.12 -2.74
CA ARG A 182 10.40 68.43 -1.84
C ARG A 182 9.37 69.34 -2.48
N ARG A 183 9.78 70.38 -3.23
CA ARG A 183 8.87 71.25 -3.98
C ARG A 183 8.14 70.50 -5.09
N ASN A 184 8.79 69.50 -5.70
CA ASN A 184 8.20 68.58 -6.66
C ASN A 184 7.31 67.50 -6.00
N GLY A 185 7.09 67.56 -4.69
CA GLY A 185 6.17 66.69 -3.95
C GLY A 185 6.80 65.41 -3.37
N HIS A 186 8.13 65.22 -3.46
CA HIS A 186 8.78 64.03 -2.91
C HIS A 186 8.87 64.07 -1.38
N VAL A 187 8.52 62.96 -0.74
CA VAL A 187 8.61 62.76 0.71
C VAL A 187 10.04 62.38 1.11
N ILE A 188 10.87 63.39 1.33
CA ILE A 188 12.29 63.21 1.72
C ILE A 188 12.46 63.24 3.24
N VAL A 189 12.82 62.08 3.78
CA VAL A 189 13.06 61.79 5.20
C VAL A 189 14.58 61.68 5.47
N ASP A 190 15.02 61.89 6.71
CA ASP A 190 16.39 61.52 7.10
C ASP A 190 16.64 60.01 6.90
N LEU A 191 17.84 59.66 6.43
CA LEU A 191 18.17 58.28 6.10
C LEU A 191 18.10 57.34 7.32
N MET A 192 18.46 57.80 8.51
CA MET A 192 18.45 56.97 9.73
C MET A 192 17.03 56.73 10.23
N ASP A 193 16.14 57.71 10.11
CA ASP A 193 14.72 57.56 10.50
C ASP A 193 13.96 56.70 9.49
N ALA A 194 14.21 56.87 8.18
CA ALA A 194 13.68 55.98 7.15
C ALA A 194 14.16 54.52 7.36
N TYR A 195 15.46 54.32 7.67
CA TYR A 195 16.00 53.00 8.00
C TYR A 195 15.30 52.38 9.23
N ARG A 196 15.20 53.11 10.34
CA ARG A 196 14.54 52.64 11.57
C ARG A 196 13.07 52.29 11.33
N SER A 197 12.34 53.14 10.62
CA SER A 197 10.93 52.92 10.28
C SER A 197 10.74 51.66 9.42
N LYS A 198 11.50 51.52 8.33
CA LYS A 198 11.42 50.35 7.44
C LYS A 198 11.89 49.06 8.10
N LEU A 199 12.91 49.12 8.96
CA LEU A 199 13.36 47.98 9.77
C LEU A 199 12.26 47.55 10.75
N SER A 200 11.62 48.49 11.47
CA SER A 200 10.51 48.20 12.38
C SER A 200 9.30 47.59 11.63
N ALA A 201 8.91 48.18 10.49
CA ALA A 201 7.84 47.65 9.65
C ALA A 201 8.15 46.23 9.13
N MET A 202 9.40 45.95 8.77
CA MET A 202 9.85 44.62 8.35
C MET A 202 9.84 43.62 9.50
N GLN A 203 10.37 43.99 10.67
CA GLN A 203 10.33 43.18 11.88
C GLN A 203 8.90 42.83 12.29
N ASN A 204 7.96 43.78 12.20
CA ASN A 204 6.54 43.54 12.47
C ASN A 204 5.91 42.57 11.45
N LYS A 205 6.24 42.68 10.16
CA LYS A 205 5.77 41.74 9.12
C LYS A 205 6.33 40.32 9.32
N ILE A 206 7.61 40.20 9.70
CA ILE A 206 8.28 38.92 9.96
C ILE A 206 7.71 38.28 11.24
N ASN A 207 7.79 38.97 12.37
CA ASN A 207 7.43 38.43 13.68
C ASN A 207 5.92 38.21 13.84
N GLY A 208 5.08 39.01 13.18
CA GLY A 208 3.64 38.81 13.14
C GLY A 208 3.22 37.80 12.07
N SER A 209 3.07 38.27 10.84
CA SER A 209 2.43 37.51 9.75
C SER A 209 3.22 36.27 9.31
N LEU A 210 4.54 36.41 9.12
CA LEU A 210 5.35 35.31 8.59
C LEU A 210 5.55 34.18 9.61
N MET A 211 5.80 34.50 10.88
CA MET A 211 5.90 33.48 11.94
C MET A 211 4.54 32.79 12.18
N ALA A 212 3.43 33.54 12.27
CA ALA A 212 2.11 32.93 12.39
C ALA A 212 1.76 32.00 11.21
N LYS A 213 2.20 32.35 9.99
CA LYS A 213 2.06 31.49 8.80
C LYS A 213 2.94 30.24 8.91
N ARG A 214 4.20 30.35 9.35
CA ARG A 214 5.09 29.22 9.62
C ARG A 214 4.46 28.24 10.62
N ASP A 215 3.95 28.73 11.74
CA ASP A 215 3.34 27.88 12.78
C ASP A 215 2.02 27.24 12.34
N ARG A 216 1.28 27.88 11.41
CA ARG A 216 0.13 27.25 10.75
C ARG A 216 0.57 26.11 9.83
N ILE A 217 1.62 26.30 9.02
CA ILE A 217 2.16 25.28 8.11
C ILE A 217 2.72 24.10 8.90
N LEU A 218 3.48 24.33 9.98
CA LEU A 218 4.01 23.26 10.83
C LEU A 218 2.89 22.41 11.45
N ARG A 219 1.82 23.05 11.95
CA ARG A 219 0.63 22.32 12.45
C ARG A 219 -0.11 21.56 11.35
N GLN A 220 -0.15 22.07 10.12
CA GLN A 220 -0.73 21.35 8.98
C GLN A 220 0.12 20.14 8.58
N LEU A 221 1.44 20.29 8.54
CA LEU A 221 2.38 19.20 8.26
C LEU A 221 2.25 18.08 9.31
N ALA A 222 2.19 18.42 10.60
CA ALA A 222 1.97 17.45 11.67
C ALA A 222 0.64 16.67 11.51
N ARG A 223 -0.45 17.35 11.11
CA ARG A 223 -1.75 16.71 10.84
C ARG A 223 -1.70 15.78 9.63
N VAL A 224 -1.04 16.20 8.54
CA VAL A 224 -0.87 15.37 7.33
C VAL A 224 -0.02 14.14 7.63
N GLN A 225 1.04 14.29 8.41
CA GLN A 225 1.87 13.17 8.85
C GLN A 225 1.08 12.19 9.72
N ALA A 226 0.33 12.67 10.72
CA ALA A 226 -0.55 11.82 11.53
C ALA A 226 -1.60 11.07 10.68
N LYS A 227 -2.19 11.71 9.67
CA LYS A 227 -3.12 11.05 8.74
C LYS A 227 -2.45 10.03 7.81
N LYS A 228 -1.21 10.28 7.38
CA LYS A 228 -0.41 9.29 6.65
C LYS A 228 -0.16 8.05 7.51
N ASP A 229 0.20 8.24 8.78
CA ASP A 229 0.49 7.13 9.70
C ASP A 229 -0.78 6.34 10.08
N GLU A 230 -1.92 7.03 10.23
CA GLU A 230 -3.25 6.40 10.39
C GLU A 230 -3.61 5.52 9.17
N VAL A 231 -3.37 5.99 7.94
CA VAL A 231 -3.62 5.22 6.72
C VAL A 231 -2.69 4.00 6.61
N THR A 232 -1.40 4.13 6.97
CA THR A 232 -0.49 2.97 6.96
C THR A 232 -0.87 1.94 8.02
N TYR A 233 -1.34 2.38 9.19
CA TYR A 233 -1.88 1.48 10.22
C TYR A 233 -3.12 0.72 9.73
N HIS A 234 -4.12 1.42 9.16
CA HIS A 234 -5.34 0.76 8.63
C HIS A 234 -5.04 -0.21 7.49
N ARG A 235 -4.08 0.11 6.62
CA ARG A 235 -3.59 -0.82 5.61
C ARG A 235 -3.03 -2.09 6.24
N GLN A 236 -2.09 -1.98 7.19
CA GLN A 236 -1.49 -3.15 7.85
C GLN A 236 -2.53 -3.97 8.62
N ALA A 237 -3.49 -3.33 9.29
CA ALA A 237 -4.57 -4.02 9.99
C ALA A 237 -5.46 -4.82 9.01
N THR A 238 -5.78 -4.25 7.85
CA THR A 238 -6.57 -4.91 6.80
C THR A 238 -5.80 -6.07 6.16
N GLU A 239 -4.50 -5.89 5.90
CA GLU A 239 -3.62 -6.95 5.38
C GLU A 239 -3.56 -8.14 6.36
N ARG A 240 -3.38 -7.89 7.67
CA ARG A 240 -3.39 -8.93 8.72
C ARG A 240 -4.74 -9.66 8.83
N ALA A 241 -5.85 -8.92 8.81
CA ALA A 241 -7.18 -9.49 8.86
C ALA A 241 -7.45 -10.41 7.64
N ARG A 242 -7.02 -9.97 6.44
CA ARG A 242 -7.13 -10.79 5.22
C ARG A 242 -6.26 -12.05 5.29
N THR A 243 -5.04 -11.97 5.82
CA THR A 243 -4.20 -13.17 5.98
C THR A 243 -4.79 -14.17 6.98
N ALA A 244 -5.41 -13.70 8.07
CA ALA A 244 -6.07 -14.57 9.04
C ALA A 244 -7.28 -15.30 8.42
N ALA A 245 -8.16 -14.58 7.71
CA ALA A 245 -9.32 -15.20 7.03
C ALA A 245 -8.89 -16.23 5.96
N LEU A 246 -7.79 -15.97 5.24
CA LEU A 246 -7.24 -16.94 4.28
C LEU A 246 -6.68 -18.20 4.98
N GLN A 247 -6.06 -18.05 6.16
CA GLN A 247 -5.58 -19.19 6.95
C GLN A 247 -6.74 -20.04 7.45
N GLU A 248 -7.79 -19.43 7.99
CA GLU A 248 -9.02 -20.10 8.44
C GLU A 248 -9.67 -20.93 7.31
N HIS A 249 -9.82 -20.34 6.11
CA HIS A 249 -10.33 -21.08 4.95
C HIS A 249 -9.42 -22.25 4.52
N VAL A 250 -8.10 -22.09 4.56
CA VAL A 250 -7.15 -23.17 4.25
C VAL A 250 -7.22 -24.31 5.29
N GLU A 251 -7.41 -23.97 6.57
CA GLU A 251 -7.59 -24.95 7.64
C GLU A 251 -8.92 -25.70 7.51
N SER A 252 -10.00 -24.99 7.17
CA SER A 252 -11.32 -25.59 6.88
C SER A 252 -11.28 -26.52 5.66
N LEU A 253 -10.57 -26.15 4.59
CA LEU A 253 -10.40 -27.02 3.42
C LEU A 253 -9.59 -28.28 3.78
N ARG A 254 -8.51 -28.13 4.55
CA ARG A 254 -7.69 -29.27 5.03
C ARG A 254 -8.43 -30.19 5.97
N SER A 255 -9.31 -29.68 6.84
CA SER A 255 -10.11 -30.53 7.72
C SER A 255 -11.18 -31.30 6.94
N ALA A 256 -11.83 -30.65 5.95
CA ALA A 256 -12.74 -31.31 5.03
C ALA A 256 -12.04 -32.39 4.20
N GLU A 257 -10.87 -32.09 3.61
CA GLU A 257 -10.02 -33.03 2.88
C GLU A 257 -9.67 -34.27 3.72
N ARG A 258 -9.14 -34.07 4.94
CA ARG A 258 -8.81 -35.16 5.87
C ARG A 258 -10.03 -36.02 6.19
N LEU A 259 -11.21 -35.42 6.39
CA LEU A 259 -12.45 -36.16 6.62
C LEU A 259 -12.84 -37.02 5.41
N LYS A 260 -12.76 -36.48 4.17
CA LYS A 260 -13.03 -37.27 2.95
C LYS A 260 -12.05 -38.44 2.83
N LEU A 261 -10.75 -38.20 3.04
CA LEU A 261 -9.73 -39.25 2.96
C LEU A 261 -9.95 -40.36 4.01
N LEU A 262 -10.37 -40.02 5.23
CA LEU A 262 -10.73 -41.00 6.26
C LEU A 262 -11.95 -41.84 5.88
N LEU A 263 -12.98 -41.23 5.28
CA LEU A 263 -14.16 -41.96 4.79
C LEU A 263 -13.80 -42.92 3.66
N LEU A 264 -13.03 -42.45 2.66
CA LEU A 264 -12.56 -43.28 1.56
C LEU A 264 -11.64 -44.40 2.02
N ALA A 265 -10.76 -44.17 3.00
CA ALA A 265 -9.91 -45.20 3.58
C ALA A 265 -10.73 -46.28 4.31
N ARG A 266 -11.73 -45.90 5.11
CA ARG A 266 -12.64 -46.84 5.77
C ARG A 266 -13.42 -47.69 4.76
N ASP A 267 -13.96 -47.07 3.72
CA ASP A 267 -14.74 -47.77 2.71
C ASP A 267 -13.85 -48.68 1.84
N HIS A 268 -12.60 -48.27 1.57
CA HIS A 268 -11.59 -49.14 0.96
C HIS A 268 -11.26 -50.36 1.84
N GLU A 269 -11.08 -50.19 3.15
CA GLU A 269 -10.89 -51.32 4.07
C GLU A 269 -12.11 -52.26 4.12
N GLU A 270 -13.34 -51.72 4.09
CA GLU A 270 -14.57 -52.52 4.04
C GLU A 270 -14.59 -53.40 2.78
N LEU A 271 -14.33 -52.80 1.61
CA LEU A 271 -14.29 -53.50 0.33
C LEU A 271 -13.13 -54.52 0.27
N SER A 272 -11.96 -54.20 0.82
CA SER A 272 -10.83 -55.13 0.86
C SER A 272 -11.16 -56.39 1.68
N ARG A 273 -11.87 -56.25 2.81
CA ARG A 273 -12.29 -57.40 3.62
C ARG A 273 -13.32 -58.26 2.90
N ASP A 274 -14.22 -57.66 2.12
CA ASP A 274 -15.20 -58.40 1.32
C ASP A 274 -14.53 -59.18 0.18
N VAL A 275 -13.55 -58.58 -0.51
CA VAL A 275 -12.72 -59.27 -1.51
C VAL A 275 -11.98 -60.44 -0.88
N ASP A 276 -11.37 -60.26 0.30
CA ASP A 276 -10.73 -61.34 1.04
C ASP A 276 -11.70 -62.48 1.40
N HIS A 277 -12.94 -62.17 1.81
CA HIS A 277 -13.95 -63.18 2.11
C HIS A 277 -14.33 -63.99 0.85
N ILE A 278 -14.50 -63.33 -0.29
CA ILE A 278 -14.76 -63.99 -1.57
C ILE A 278 -13.58 -64.88 -1.98
N GLN A 279 -12.34 -64.40 -1.85
CA GLN A 279 -11.15 -65.20 -2.16
C GLN A 279 -11.00 -66.44 -1.27
N ARG A 280 -11.26 -66.30 0.05
CA ARG A 280 -11.26 -67.44 0.98
C ARG A 280 -12.33 -68.47 0.62
N PHE A 281 -13.54 -68.03 0.29
CA PHE A 281 -14.62 -68.90 -0.15
C PHE A 281 -14.27 -69.65 -1.46
N ILE A 282 -13.68 -68.97 -2.46
CA ILE A 282 -13.21 -69.62 -3.69
C ILE A 282 -12.13 -70.67 -3.39
N ALA A 283 -11.20 -70.38 -2.49
CA ALA A 283 -10.16 -71.32 -2.07
C ALA A 283 -10.73 -72.54 -1.31
N GLU A 284 -11.76 -72.34 -0.49
CA GLU A 284 -12.49 -73.40 0.21
C GLU A 284 -13.20 -74.32 -0.79
N VAL A 285 -13.98 -73.76 -1.72
CA VAL A 285 -14.66 -74.51 -2.80
C VAL A 285 -13.65 -75.28 -3.67
N ALA A 286 -12.53 -74.67 -4.03
CA ALA A 286 -11.46 -75.33 -4.78
C ALA A 286 -10.77 -76.46 -3.99
N SER A 287 -10.60 -76.29 -2.68
CA SER A 287 -10.08 -77.35 -1.81
C SER A 287 -11.04 -78.54 -1.76
N CYS A 288 -12.35 -78.27 -1.63
CA CYS A 288 -13.40 -79.28 -1.58
C CYS A 288 -13.54 -80.08 -2.88
N SER A 289 -13.27 -79.48 -4.04
CA SER A 289 -13.28 -80.18 -5.32
C SER A 289 -11.97 -80.95 -5.60
N SER A 290 -10.86 -80.55 -5.01
CA SER A 290 -9.54 -81.17 -5.25
C SER A 290 -9.35 -82.55 -4.61
N THR A 291 -10.14 -82.91 -3.60
CA THR A 291 -9.99 -84.17 -2.85
C THR A 291 -10.41 -85.41 -3.64
N ASN A 292 -11.07 -85.26 -4.80
CA ASN A 292 -11.64 -86.35 -5.61
C ASN A 292 -12.64 -87.27 -4.88
N ASP A 293 -13.09 -86.91 -3.67
CA ASP A 293 -14.17 -87.62 -2.97
C ASP A 293 -15.50 -86.91 -3.19
N PRO A 294 -16.39 -87.43 -4.06
CA PRO A 294 -17.69 -86.81 -4.30
C PRO A 294 -18.61 -86.86 -3.08
N VAL A 295 -18.40 -87.80 -2.13
CA VAL A 295 -19.20 -87.87 -0.91
C VAL A 295 -18.86 -86.71 0.02
N HIS A 296 -17.57 -86.43 0.22
CA HIS A 296 -17.12 -85.26 0.98
C HIS A 296 -17.65 -83.93 0.40
N PHE A 297 -17.60 -83.76 -0.93
CA PHE A 297 -18.18 -82.57 -1.57
C PHE A 297 -19.70 -82.48 -1.32
N LEU A 298 -20.45 -83.57 -1.51
CA LEU A 298 -21.90 -83.57 -1.30
C LEU A 298 -22.32 -83.32 0.15
N THR A 299 -21.53 -83.74 1.15
CA THR A 299 -21.83 -83.42 2.56
C THR A 299 -21.58 -81.96 2.91
N GLN A 300 -20.65 -81.28 2.22
CA GLN A 300 -20.35 -79.85 2.43
C GLN A 300 -21.13 -78.91 1.51
N PHE A 301 -21.67 -79.40 0.39
CA PHE A 301 -22.35 -78.61 -0.64
C PHE A 301 -23.35 -77.60 -0.07
N ARG A 302 -24.23 -78.03 0.84
CA ARG A 302 -25.23 -77.13 1.45
C ARG A 302 -24.60 -75.99 2.26
N ALA A 303 -23.52 -76.24 2.99
CA ALA A 303 -22.84 -75.19 3.76
C ALA A 303 -22.13 -74.18 2.85
N LEU A 304 -21.60 -74.64 1.71
CA LEU A 304 -21.01 -73.80 0.67
C LEU A 304 -22.07 -72.99 -0.09
N ASP A 305 -23.23 -73.58 -0.37
CA ASP A 305 -24.39 -72.92 -1.01
C ASP A 305 -24.97 -71.83 -0.09
N ASP A 306 -25.24 -72.16 1.18
CA ASP A 306 -25.65 -71.20 2.21
C ASP A 306 -24.60 -70.07 2.40
N ALA A 307 -23.30 -70.35 2.19
CA ALA A 307 -22.23 -69.34 2.25
C ALA A 307 -22.18 -68.46 1.00
N CYS A 308 -22.39 -69.03 -0.18
CA CYS A 308 -22.54 -68.32 -1.45
C CYS A 308 -23.73 -67.35 -1.38
N GLU A 309 -24.90 -67.83 -0.94
CA GLU A 309 -26.10 -67.01 -0.77
C GLU A 309 -25.85 -65.85 0.20
N ARG A 310 -25.17 -66.09 1.34
CA ARG A 310 -24.79 -65.01 2.28
C ARG A 310 -23.85 -63.97 1.68
N LEU A 311 -22.90 -64.37 0.83
CA LEU A 311 -22.01 -63.43 0.14
C LEU A 311 -22.78 -62.62 -0.92
N CYS A 312 -23.64 -63.27 -1.71
CA CYS A 312 -24.47 -62.62 -2.72
C CYS A 312 -25.57 -61.73 -2.12
N ALA A 313 -26.09 -62.06 -0.95
CA ALA A 313 -27.13 -61.29 -0.26
C ALA A 313 -26.60 -60.01 0.41
N LYS A 314 -25.27 -59.84 0.53
CA LYS A 314 -24.70 -58.58 1.05
C LYS A 314 -24.85 -57.50 -0.03
N PRO A 315 -25.67 -56.45 0.18
CA PRO A 315 -25.87 -55.42 -0.84
C PRO A 315 -24.58 -54.63 -1.04
N PHE A 316 -24.07 -54.63 -2.27
CA PHE A 316 -22.95 -53.77 -2.63
C PHE A 316 -23.41 -52.32 -2.75
N LYS A 317 -22.56 -51.37 -2.35
CA LYS A 317 -22.82 -49.93 -2.53
C LYS A 317 -22.52 -49.59 -4.00
N GLU A 318 -23.43 -49.93 -4.92
CA GLU A 318 -23.31 -49.66 -6.36
C GLU A 318 -23.54 -48.18 -6.74
N GLY A 319 -24.03 -47.37 -5.82
CA GLY A 319 -24.00 -45.93 -5.99
C GLY A 319 -22.54 -45.46 -6.12
N GLU A 320 -22.29 -44.57 -7.09
CA GLU A 320 -21.11 -43.70 -7.06
C GLU A 320 -20.89 -43.24 -5.62
N ILE A 321 -19.66 -43.33 -5.10
CA ILE A 321 -19.35 -42.94 -3.72
C ILE A 321 -19.49 -41.42 -3.66
N ALA A 322 -20.74 -40.99 -3.49
CA ALA A 322 -21.17 -39.62 -3.42
C ALA A 322 -20.71 -39.09 -2.06
N VAL A 323 -19.42 -38.77 -2.00
CA VAL A 323 -18.84 -37.85 -1.03
C VAL A 323 -19.36 -36.45 -1.40
N ASP A 324 -20.69 -36.32 -1.33
CA ASP A 324 -21.47 -35.12 -1.61
C ASP A 324 -21.21 -34.14 -0.48
N VAL A 325 -20.00 -33.60 -0.52
CA VAL A 325 -19.58 -32.47 0.28
C VAL A 325 -20.26 -31.28 -0.37
N LYS A 326 -21.54 -31.15 0.02
CA LYS A 326 -22.19 -29.87 0.22
C LYS A 326 -21.18 -28.99 0.95
N ALA A 327 -20.52 -28.16 0.15
CA ALA A 327 -19.62 -27.15 0.65
C ALA A 327 -20.51 -26.08 1.30
N ASP A 328 -20.94 -26.34 2.53
CA ASP A 328 -21.70 -25.41 3.37
C ASP A 328 -20.90 -24.11 3.67
N GLY A 329 -19.69 -23.98 3.13
CA GLY A 329 -18.99 -22.70 2.87
C GLY A 329 -19.77 -21.73 1.96
N GLY A 330 -20.95 -22.11 1.46
CA GLY A 330 -22.00 -21.18 1.03
C GLY A 330 -22.69 -20.41 2.17
N ALA A 331 -22.29 -20.62 3.42
CA ALA A 331 -22.66 -19.81 4.59
C ALA A 331 -22.21 -18.35 4.39
N SER A 332 -23.07 -17.58 3.72
CA SER A 332 -22.96 -16.14 3.52
C SER A 332 -22.57 -15.48 4.83
N ILE A 333 -21.37 -14.88 4.87
CA ILE A 333 -20.89 -14.03 5.97
C ILE A 333 -21.75 -12.76 5.99
N ALA A 334 -22.98 -12.89 6.48
CA ALA A 334 -23.73 -11.76 7.00
C ALA A 334 -23.01 -11.29 8.26
N PRO A 335 -22.76 -9.98 8.44
CA PRO A 335 -22.09 -9.49 9.63
C PRO A 335 -22.91 -9.86 10.87
N PRO A 336 -22.27 -10.20 12.00
CA PRO A 336 -22.95 -10.64 13.21
C PRO A 336 -23.81 -9.51 13.76
N ASN A 337 -25.12 -9.58 13.50
CA ASN A 337 -26.07 -8.59 13.97
C ASN A 337 -26.36 -8.86 15.45
N LEU A 338 -25.66 -8.11 16.32
CA LEU A 338 -25.84 -8.11 17.77
C LEU A 338 -27.25 -7.64 18.14
N SER A 339 -28.20 -8.58 18.20
CA SER A 339 -29.51 -8.36 18.81
C SER A 339 -29.76 -9.44 19.85
N THR A 340 -29.47 -9.08 21.10
CA THR A 340 -29.73 -9.89 22.29
C THR A 340 -31.23 -9.87 22.65
N ASN A 341 -31.69 -10.95 23.28
CA ASN A 341 -32.95 -11.11 24.03
C ASN A 341 -34.22 -11.50 23.25
N ALA A 342 -34.52 -12.80 23.28
CA ALA A 342 -35.88 -13.32 23.50
C ALA A 342 -35.81 -14.64 24.30
N PRO A 343 -36.74 -14.93 25.23
CA PRO A 343 -36.58 -15.96 26.24
C PRO A 343 -37.08 -17.35 25.83
N ALA A 344 -36.81 -18.33 26.70
CA ALA A 344 -36.96 -19.75 26.44
C ALA A 344 -38.38 -20.32 26.68
N SER A 345 -38.57 -21.51 26.10
CA SER A 345 -39.38 -22.63 26.62
C SER A 345 -40.90 -22.52 26.60
N SER A 346 -41.51 -23.25 25.68
CA SER A 346 -42.82 -23.90 25.87
C SER A 346 -42.78 -25.30 25.23
N ALA A 347 -43.10 -26.32 26.02
CA ALA A 347 -43.08 -27.72 25.57
C ALA A 347 -44.20 -27.95 24.54
N GLN A 348 -43.83 -28.40 23.35
CA GLN A 348 -44.77 -28.57 22.24
C GLN A 348 -45.38 -29.97 22.26
N GLN A 349 -46.70 -30.05 22.47
CA GLN A 349 -47.46 -31.31 22.34
C GLN A 349 -47.33 -31.87 20.91
N PRO A 350 -47.41 -33.20 20.74
CA PRO A 350 -47.46 -33.81 19.41
C PRO A 350 -48.69 -33.31 18.66
N GLN A 351 -48.47 -32.46 17.66
CA GLN A 351 -49.51 -32.02 16.73
C GLN A 351 -49.96 -33.23 15.88
N PRO A 352 -51.25 -33.33 15.52
CA PRO A 352 -51.70 -34.34 14.58
C PRO A 352 -50.99 -34.17 13.23
N PRO A 353 -50.82 -35.24 12.43
CA PRO A 353 -50.16 -35.14 11.14
C PRO A 353 -50.93 -34.16 10.26
N MET A 354 -50.30 -33.04 9.91
CA MET A 354 -50.87 -32.12 8.93
C MET A 354 -50.93 -32.81 7.57
N ASP A 355 -52.00 -32.57 6.81
CA ASP A 355 -52.13 -33.12 5.48
C ASP A 355 -50.91 -32.71 4.63
N ALA A 356 -50.20 -33.68 4.07
CA ALA A 356 -48.97 -33.46 3.29
C ALA A 356 -49.17 -32.47 2.10
N ALA A 357 -50.41 -32.24 1.69
CA ALA A 357 -50.79 -31.24 0.71
C ALA A 357 -50.63 -29.77 1.19
N GLU A 358 -50.71 -29.50 2.49
CA GLU A 358 -50.42 -28.17 3.06
C GLU A 358 -48.92 -27.95 3.21
N GLU A 359 -48.18 -28.98 3.67
CA GLU A 359 -46.71 -28.92 3.78
C GLU A 359 -46.06 -28.67 2.41
N LEU A 360 -46.56 -29.32 1.34
CA LEU A 360 -46.09 -29.08 -0.03
C LEU A 360 -46.35 -27.63 -0.50
N LYS A 361 -47.47 -27.02 -0.11
CA LYS A 361 -47.79 -25.62 -0.46
C LYS A 361 -46.87 -24.63 0.27
N ASP A 362 -46.62 -24.85 1.55
CA ASP A 362 -45.68 -24.02 2.33
C ASP A 362 -44.26 -24.16 1.78
N LEU A 363 -43.81 -25.38 1.46
CA LEU A 363 -42.51 -25.61 0.82
C LEU A 363 -42.38 -24.86 -0.51
N GLN A 364 -43.43 -24.86 -1.36
CA GLN A 364 -43.47 -24.10 -2.60
C GLN A 364 -43.43 -22.58 -2.37
N GLN A 365 -44.14 -22.06 -1.35
CA GLN A 365 -44.09 -20.64 -1.00
C GLN A 365 -42.70 -20.21 -0.49
N ARG A 366 -42.07 -21.02 0.37
CA ARG A 366 -40.70 -20.79 0.85
C ARG A 366 -39.70 -20.79 -0.30
N HIS A 367 -39.80 -21.74 -1.23
CA HIS A 367 -38.96 -21.78 -2.43
C HIS A 367 -39.16 -20.55 -3.33
N ALA A 368 -40.41 -20.10 -3.53
CA ALA A 368 -40.71 -18.87 -4.27
C ALA A 368 -40.15 -17.61 -3.58
N ALA A 369 -40.21 -17.53 -2.25
CA ALA A 369 -39.63 -16.43 -1.47
C ALA A 369 -38.09 -16.41 -1.58
N LEU A 370 -37.43 -17.56 -1.43
CA LEU A 370 -35.97 -17.71 -1.61
C LEU A 370 -35.53 -17.29 -3.02
N LYS A 371 -36.29 -17.67 -4.06
CA LYS A 371 -35.99 -17.27 -5.44
C LYS A 371 -36.08 -15.76 -5.66
N ARG A 372 -37.03 -15.06 -5.02
CA ARG A 372 -37.10 -13.58 -5.05
C ARG A 372 -35.94 -12.93 -4.29
N LEU A 373 -35.56 -13.49 -3.14
CA LEU A 373 -34.44 -12.99 -2.35
C LEU A 373 -33.10 -13.12 -3.09
N LEU A 374 -32.89 -14.23 -3.80
CA LEU A 374 -31.76 -14.41 -4.70
C LEU A 374 -31.74 -13.36 -5.81
N ALA A 375 -32.84 -13.16 -6.53
CA ALA A 375 -32.91 -12.14 -7.58
C ALA A 375 -32.61 -10.72 -7.07
N ALA A 376 -33.15 -10.34 -5.90
CA ALA A 376 -32.87 -9.05 -5.28
C ALA A 376 -31.40 -8.90 -4.84
N LYS A 377 -30.77 -9.99 -4.37
CA LYS A 377 -29.34 -10.03 -4.05
C LYS A 377 -28.50 -9.86 -5.33
N ASP A 378 -28.88 -10.50 -6.43
CA ASP A 378 -28.16 -10.41 -7.71
C ASP A 378 -28.25 -8.98 -8.28
N GLU A 379 -29.42 -8.33 -8.27
CA GLU A 379 -29.55 -6.92 -8.65
C GLU A 379 -28.67 -6.00 -7.79
N MET A 380 -28.63 -6.23 -6.47
CA MET A 380 -27.80 -5.44 -5.56
C MET A 380 -26.30 -5.66 -5.80
N ILE A 381 -25.87 -6.88 -6.19
CA ILE A 381 -24.49 -7.16 -6.62
C ILE A 381 -24.15 -6.38 -7.89
N TRP A 382 -25.03 -6.37 -8.90
CA TRP A 382 -24.81 -5.60 -10.12
C TRP A 382 -24.72 -4.09 -9.84
N HIS A 383 -25.61 -3.53 -9.01
CA HIS A 383 -25.55 -2.13 -8.60
C HIS A 383 -24.22 -1.77 -7.92
N LEU A 384 -23.72 -2.62 -7.01
CA LEU A 384 -22.44 -2.41 -6.33
C LEU A 384 -21.23 -2.54 -7.28
N LEU A 385 -21.31 -3.39 -8.30
CA LEU A 385 -20.28 -3.49 -9.34
C LEU A 385 -20.25 -2.24 -10.24
N ASP A 386 -21.41 -1.71 -10.63
CA ASP A 386 -21.50 -0.47 -11.40
C ASP A 386 -21.05 0.76 -10.59
N GLU A 387 -21.43 0.88 -9.32
CA GLU A 387 -20.87 1.91 -8.42
C GLU A 387 -19.34 1.81 -8.30
N ARG A 388 -18.80 0.58 -8.22
CA ARG A 388 -17.34 0.38 -8.14
C ARG A 388 -16.66 0.77 -9.44
N LYS A 389 -17.26 0.47 -10.59
CA LYS A 389 -16.77 0.85 -11.91
C LYS A 389 -16.81 2.37 -12.11
N GLY A 390 -17.89 3.02 -11.69
CA GLY A 390 -18.01 4.48 -11.67
C GLY A 390 -16.97 5.15 -10.76
N ARG A 391 -16.75 4.59 -9.56
CA ARG A 391 -15.68 5.06 -8.66
C ARG A 391 -14.28 4.88 -9.27
N GLY A 392 -14.04 3.78 -9.98
CA GLY A 392 -12.81 3.55 -10.75
C GLY A 392 -12.56 4.63 -11.80
N ALA A 393 -13.57 4.93 -12.63
CA ALA A 393 -13.47 5.99 -13.64
C ALA A 393 -13.18 7.38 -13.03
N VAL A 394 -13.72 7.69 -11.86
CA VAL A 394 -13.39 8.93 -11.13
C VAL A 394 -11.94 8.92 -10.61
N THR A 395 -11.44 7.80 -10.09
CA THR A 395 -10.03 7.71 -9.66
C THR A 395 -9.05 7.79 -10.83
N ASP A 396 -9.40 7.20 -11.98
CA ASP A 396 -8.56 7.23 -13.19
C ASP A 396 -8.52 8.66 -13.76
N ALA A 397 -9.66 9.35 -13.84
CA ALA A 397 -9.73 10.75 -14.27
C ALA A 397 -8.93 11.71 -13.36
N LEU A 398 -8.95 11.49 -12.03
CA LEU A 398 -8.13 12.26 -11.08
C LEU A 398 -6.64 11.94 -11.21
N LEU A 399 -6.28 10.70 -11.57
CA LEU A 399 -4.90 10.30 -11.82
C LEU A 399 -4.37 10.97 -13.10
N ASP A 400 -5.17 10.99 -14.17
CA ASP A 400 -4.84 11.67 -15.43
C ASP A 400 -4.71 13.19 -15.23
N GLU A 401 -5.59 13.82 -14.46
CA GLU A 401 -5.45 15.24 -14.11
C GLU A 401 -4.16 15.51 -13.32
N ALA A 402 -3.84 14.66 -12.34
CA ALA A 402 -2.61 14.79 -11.55
C ALA A 402 -1.35 14.62 -12.42
N ASN A 403 -1.35 13.65 -13.33
CA ASN A 403 -0.26 13.42 -14.28
C ASN A 403 -0.11 14.62 -15.23
N GLY A 404 -1.21 15.15 -15.79
CA GLY A 404 -1.18 16.34 -16.64
C GLY A 404 -0.64 17.59 -15.93
N ARG A 405 -0.96 17.76 -14.64
CA ARG A 405 -0.36 18.83 -13.80
C ARG A 405 1.14 18.60 -13.56
N LEU A 406 1.56 17.35 -13.36
CA LEU A 406 2.97 16.99 -13.16
C LEU A 406 3.79 17.25 -14.43
N ASP A 407 3.29 16.86 -15.60
CA ASP A 407 3.89 17.14 -16.92
C ASP A 407 3.98 18.65 -17.19
N GLY A 408 2.92 19.40 -16.86
CA GLY A 408 2.93 20.86 -16.95
C GLY A 408 4.02 21.49 -16.09
N MET A 409 4.17 21.05 -14.83
CA MET A 409 5.23 21.51 -13.94
C MET A 409 6.62 21.07 -14.42
N HIS A 410 6.76 19.88 -15.03
CA HIS A 410 8.03 19.43 -15.59
C HIS A 410 8.45 20.32 -16.77
N ARG A 411 7.53 20.68 -17.67
CA ARG A 411 7.80 21.65 -18.75
C ARG A 411 8.26 23.00 -18.20
N THR A 412 7.57 23.58 -17.22
CA THR A 412 8.00 24.87 -16.65
C THR A 412 9.37 24.80 -15.98
N CYS A 413 9.75 23.66 -15.39
CA CYS A 413 11.11 23.45 -14.87
C CYS A 413 12.16 23.39 -16.00
N VAL A 414 11.85 22.74 -17.12
CA VAL A 414 12.72 22.69 -18.31
C VAL A 414 12.88 24.08 -18.93
N ASP A 415 11.79 24.84 -19.08
CA ASP A 415 11.81 26.20 -19.63
C ASP A 415 12.61 27.16 -18.74
N LEU A 416 12.42 27.09 -17.41
CA LEU A 416 13.21 27.87 -16.44
C LEU A 416 14.70 27.49 -16.46
N TYR A 417 15.02 26.20 -16.64
CA TYR A 417 16.40 25.75 -16.77
C TYR A 417 17.03 26.27 -18.07
N ALA A 418 16.31 26.22 -19.19
CA ALA A 418 16.75 26.78 -20.47
C ALA A 418 17.03 28.29 -20.35
N ALA A 419 16.07 29.06 -19.80
CA ALA A 419 16.24 30.49 -19.54
C ALA A 419 17.43 30.79 -18.61
N ALA A 420 17.66 29.98 -17.58
CA ALA A 420 18.83 30.11 -16.71
C ALA A 420 20.15 29.83 -17.44
N THR A 421 20.19 28.86 -18.37
CA THR A 421 21.37 28.61 -19.20
C THR A 421 21.64 29.74 -20.20
N GLU A 422 20.60 30.35 -20.77
CA GLU A 422 20.74 31.51 -21.65
C GLU A 422 21.24 32.75 -20.88
N LEU A 423 20.68 33.00 -19.69
CA LEU A 423 21.15 34.07 -18.79
C LEU A 423 22.61 33.85 -18.40
N LYS A 424 23.00 32.61 -18.06
CA LYS A 424 24.39 32.25 -17.77
C LYS A 424 25.30 32.50 -18.97
N ALA A 425 24.89 32.10 -20.18
CA ALA A 425 25.64 32.34 -21.41
C ALA A 425 25.84 33.84 -21.68
N LYS A 426 24.79 34.66 -21.49
CA LYS A 426 24.86 36.14 -21.57
C LYS A 426 25.83 36.72 -20.55
N VAL A 427 25.77 36.27 -19.28
CA VAL A 427 26.70 36.74 -18.23
C VAL A 427 28.15 36.34 -18.53
N THR A 428 28.41 35.11 -18.99
CA THR A 428 29.77 34.69 -19.36
C THR A 428 30.27 35.33 -20.65
N GLY A 429 29.37 35.63 -21.60
CA GLY A 429 29.70 36.35 -22.84
C GLY A 429 30.06 37.81 -22.61
N VAL A 430 29.61 38.43 -21.51
CA VAL A 430 30.06 39.77 -21.07
C VAL A 430 31.45 39.74 -20.41
N VAL A 431 32.01 38.55 -20.13
CA VAL A 431 33.33 38.37 -19.48
C VAL A 431 34.44 38.04 -20.49
N GLY A 432 34.12 37.89 -21.79
CA GLY A 432 35.08 37.93 -22.88
C GLY A 432 34.70 39.04 -23.88
N GLU A 433 35.55 39.98 -24.26
CA GLU A 433 37.00 40.04 -24.12
C GLU A 433 37.42 41.20 -23.20
N VAL A 434 38.44 41.00 -22.37
CA VAL A 434 39.29 42.12 -21.97
C VAL A 434 40.25 42.34 -23.14
N PRO A 435 40.10 43.39 -23.96
CA PRO A 435 41.05 43.66 -25.02
C PRO A 435 42.42 43.90 -24.38
N ALA A 436 43.45 43.22 -24.89
CA ALA A 436 44.83 43.46 -24.47
C ALA A 436 45.12 44.97 -24.66
N MET A 437 45.49 45.66 -23.57
CA MET A 437 45.64 47.12 -23.59
C MET A 437 46.61 47.56 -24.71
N PRO A 438 46.17 48.36 -25.69
CA PRO A 438 47.10 49.09 -26.54
C PRO A 438 47.74 50.22 -25.71
N GLU A 439 49.02 50.48 -25.93
CA GLU A 439 49.75 51.55 -25.25
C GLU A 439 49.08 52.93 -25.42
N ALA A 440 49.17 53.76 -24.38
CA ALA A 440 48.43 55.01 -24.28
C ALA A 440 48.89 56.08 -25.30
N PRO A 441 48.01 56.54 -26.22
CA PRO A 441 48.27 57.73 -27.01
C PRO A 441 48.01 58.99 -26.18
N LYS A 442 49.02 59.84 -26.06
CA LYS A 442 48.92 61.16 -25.40
C LYS A 442 48.11 62.11 -26.30
N HIS A 443 47.22 62.91 -25.69
CA HIS A 443 46.40 63.98 -26.28
C HIS A 443 45.29 63.57 -27.27
N ILE A 444 44.04 63.53 -26.78
CA ILE A 444 42.85 63.83 -27.60
C ILE A 444 41.96 64.85 -26.87
N LYS A 445 41.41 65.79 -27.65
CA LYS A 445 40.62 66.95 -27.21
C LYS A 445 39.16 66.54 -26.97
N ARG A 446 38.55 67.00 -25.87
CA ARG A 446 37.19 66.62 -25.44
C ARG A 446 36.12 67.28 -26.33
N PRO A 447 35.20 66.53 -27.00
CA PRO A 447 34.04 67.11 -27.67
C PRO A 447 32.90 67.42 -26.68
N PRO A 448 31.95 68.31 -27.04
CA PRO A 448 30.80 68.65 -26.20
C PRO A 448 29.73 67.54 -26.17
N PRO A 449 28.86 67.49 -25.13
CA PRO A 449 27.86 66.45 -24.98
C PRO A 449 26.74 66.55 -26.03
N ALA A 450 26.40 65.43 -26.65
CA ALA A 450 25.25 65.30 -27.54
C ALA A 450 23.94 65.19 -26.74
N ALA A 451 22.86 65.76 -27.27
CA ALA A 451 21.53 65.70 -26.66
C ALA A 451 20.95 64.27 -26.68
N PRO A 452 20.13 63.87 -25.68
CA PRO A 452 19.52 62.54 -25.63
C PRO A 452 18.49 62.34 -26.76
N PRO A 453 18.37 61.11 -27.31
CA PRO A 453 17.43 60.82 -28.40
C PRO A 453 15.96 60.83 -27.93
N PRO A 454 15.01 61.32 -28.76
CA PRO A 454 13.62 61.52 -28.37
C PRO A 454 12.80 60.22 -28.14
N ALA A 455 13.38 59.04 -28.43
CA ALA A 455 12.67 57.76 -28.34
C ALA A 455 12.32 57.32 -26.91
N LEU A 456 13.00 57.84 -25.88
CA LEU A 456 12.75 57.46 -24.48
C LEU A 456 11.61 58.26 -23.81
N ALA A 457 11.10 59.33 -24.44
CA ALA A 457 9.99 60.11 -23.88
C ALA A 457 8.62 59.45 -24.08
N ALA A 458 8.45 58.62 -25.12
CA ALA A 458 7.15 58.03 -25.46
C ALA A 458 6.75 56.84 -24.57
N LEU A 459 7.71 56.08 -24.03
CA LEU A 459 7.42 54.84 -23.29
C LEU A 459 6.97 55.07 -21.83
N LEU A 460 7.09 56.29 -21.32
CA LEU A 460 6.70 56.66 -19.95
C LEU A 460 5.29 57.28 -19.85
N ALA A 461 4.60 57.48 -20.98
CA ALA A 461 3.26 58.10 -21.01
C ALA A 461 2.11 57.08 -20.95
N ASP A 462 2.34 55.79 -21.25
CA ASP A 462 1.27 54.81 -21.51
C ASP A 462 1.01 53.83 -20.36
N ALA A 463 1.76 53.94 -19.25
CA ALA A 463 1.58 53.08 -18.06
C ALA A 463 0.53 53.62 -17.05
N GLY A 464 -0.32 54.56 -17.50
CA GLY A 464 -1.11 55.44 -16.63
C GLY A 464 -2.60 55.50 -16.93
N ASN A 465 -3.22 54.42 -17.40
CA ASN A 465 -4.69 54.34 -17.48
C ASN A 465 -5.20 52.91 -17.29
N GLY A 466 -5.83 52.64 -16.14
CA GLY A 466 -6.25 51.30 -15.73
C GLY A 466 -6.92 51.32 -14.36
N ALA A 467 -8.08 51.96 -14.30
CA ALA A 467 -9.03 51.92 -13.18
C ALA A 467 -10.18 50.94 -13.51
#